data_AF-A0A1G8AME2-F1
#
_entry.id   AF-A0A1G8AME2-F1
#
_cell.length_a   1.000
_cell.length_b   1.000
_cell.length_c   1.000
_cell.angle_alpha   90.00
_cell.angle_beta   90.00
_cell.angle_gamma   90.00
#
_symmetry.space_group_name_H-M   'P 1'
#
loop_
_entity.id
_entity.type
_entity.pdbx_description
1 polymer ?
#
loop_
_entity_poly.entity_id
_entity_poly.type
_entity_poly.pdbx_seq_one_letter_code
_entity_poly.pdbx_strand_id
1 'polypeptide(L)'
;MNLTSIGNQNRLVAQAAEAVGGKGNIEATGHPITGQIEVAAPAPPYPDAVYHEVKLDGTLRPTGDGGVIFRTLSSWEFREQAKLDAYKHAAECRAADMENMRDEMKSRLADSEPELATKPFGFSIDETGLIKPVGLGCELTQREKNILSSLMNEDEAFRCAAQEYIKMLAGIVHRSLEGLGAKYARFFSPA
;
A
#
# COMPACT_ATOMS: atom_id res chain seq x y z
N MET A 1 -3.95 -17.67 -13.57
CA MET A 1 -3.53 -16.34 -13.11
C MET A 1 -2.35 -15.93 -14.00
N ASN A 2 -2.47 -14.87 -14.81
CA ASN A 2 -1.55 -14.60 -15.92
C ASN A 2 -0.46 -13.61 -15.48
N LEU A 3 0.77 -14.11 -15.28
CA LEU A 3 1.95 -13.37 -14.78
C LEU A 3 2.31 -12.13 -15.62
N THR A 4 1.94 -12.14 -16.90
CA THR A 4 2.11 -11.03 -17.85
C THR A 4 1.25 -9.80 -17.51
N SER A 5 0.08 -9.99 -16.88
CA SER A 5 -0.79 -8.89 -16.47
C SER A 5 -0.19 -8.09 -15.29
N ILE A 6 0.49 -8.78 -14.37
CA ILE A 6 1.13 -8.20 -13.19
C ILE A 6 2.35 -7.36 -13.60
N GLY A 7 3.13 -7.85 -14.57
CA GLY A 7 4.30 -7.12 -15.10
C GLY A 7 3.94 -5.78 -15.76
N ASN A 8 2.81 -5.71 -16.47
CA ASN A 8 2.35 -4.47 -17.10
C ASN A 8 1.82 -3.44 -16.09
N GLN A 9 1.10 -3.88 -15.05
CA GLN A 9 0.61 -3.00 -13.98
C GLN A 9 1.76 -2.41 -13.17
N ASN A 10 2.80 -3.21 -12.90
CA ASN A 10 4.00 -2.79 -12.18
C ASN A 10 4.79 -1.69 -12.91
N ARG A 11 4.79 -1.72 -14.25
CA ARG A 11 5.48 -0.71 -15.07
C ARG A 11 4.76 0.64 -15.05
N LEU A 12 3.43 0.65 -15.03
CA LEU A 12 2.63 1.87 -15.01
C LEU A 12 2.80 2.65 -13.70
N VAL A 13 2.84 1.95 -12.55
CA VAL A 13 3.04 2.59 -11.24
C VAL A 13 4.47 3.15 -11.08
N ALA A 14 5.48 2.45 -11.59
CA ALA A 14 6.86 2.96 -11.60
C ALA A 14 7.01 4.24 -12.45
N GLN A 15 6.34 4.29 -13.60
CA GLN A 15 6.34 5.47 -14.47
C GLN A 15 5.60 6.67 -13.83
N ALA A 16 4.54 6.41 -13.07
CA ALA A 16 3.82 7.45 -12.35
C ALA A 16 4.61 8.02 -11.17
N ALA A 17 5.35 7.17 -10.45
CA ALA A 17 6.26 7.59 -9.39
C ALA A 17 7.39 8.48 -9.92
N GLU A 18 7.90 8.20 -11.13
CA GLU A 18 8.88 9.06 -11.82
C GLU A 18 8.28 10.37 -12.31
N ALA A 19 7.03 10.37 -12.78
CA ALA A 19 6.34 11.58 -13.26
C ALA A 19 5.99 12.57 -12.14
N VAL A 20 5.66 12.07 -10.95
CA VAL A 20 5.39 12.87 -9.74
C VAL A 20 6.70 13.32 -9.08
N GLY A 21 7.75 12.51 -9.18
CA GLY A 21 9.11 12.81 -8.74
C GLY A 21 9.90 13.60 -9.78
N GLY A 22 9.42 14.79 -10.17
CA GLY A 22 10.21 15.73 -10.97
C GLY A 22 11.61 15.86 -10.37
N LYS A 23 12.66 15.67 -11.19
CA LYS A 23 14.11 15.70 -10.88
C LYS A 23 14.46 16.62 -9.69
N GLY A 24 14.30 16.10 -8.49
CA GLY A 24 14.62 16.79 -7.24
C GLY A 24 15.69 15.98 -6.57
N ASN A 25 16.93 16.45 -6.67
CA ASN A 25 18.00 16.07 -5.76
C ASN A 25 17.43 16.13 -4.35
N ILE A 26 17.28 14.98 -3.69
CA ILE A 26 17.04 14.94 -2.25
C ILE A 26 18.42 15.20 -1.62
N GLU A 27 18.82 16.47 -1.61
CA GLU A 27 19.75 16.97 -0.61
C GLU A 27 19.06 16.81 0.74
N ALA A 28 19.49 15.79 1.48
CA ALA A 28 19.11 15.56 2.85
C ALA A 28 19.67 16.69 3.72
N THR A 29 18.92 17.77 3.88
CA THR A 29 19.14 18.78 4.92
C THR A 29 18.22 18.45 6.09
N GLY A 30 18.79 17.75 7.07
CA GLY A 30 18.12 17.43 8.33
C GLY A 30 18.12 18.59 9.33
N HIS A 31 17.38 18.43 10.42
CA HIS A 31 17.71 18.99 11.72
C HIS A 31 17.09 18.15 12.87
N PRO A 32 17.65 18.22 14.08
CA PRO A 32 18.31 17.08 14.69
C PRO A 32 17.63 16.63 15.99
N ILE A 33 17.52 15.31 16.20
CA ILE A 33 17.39 14.77 17.56
C ILE A 33 18.53 13.76 17.74
N THR A 34 19.50 14.24 18.51
CA THR A 34 20.63 13.60 19.17
C THR A 34 20.55 12.09 19.33
N GLY A 35 21.61 11.43 18.87
CA GLY A 35 21.93 10.04 19.17
C GLY A 35 22.72 9.42 18.02
N GLN A 36 24.00 9.80 17.87
CA GLN A 36 24.91 8.98 17.07
C GLN A 36 24.95 7.58 17.70
N ILE A 37 24.27 6.64 17.08
CA ILE A 37 24.62 5.23 17.20
C ILE A 37 25.31 4.92 15.88
N GLU A 38 26.64 4.81 15.91
CA GLU A 38 27.37 4.10 14.88
C GLU A 38 26.81 2.67 14.86
N VAL A 39 25.88 2.40 13.95
CA VAL A 39 25.46 1.03 13.68
C VAL A 39 26.56 0.43 12.81
N ALA A 40 27.53 -0.19 13.47
CA ALA A 40 28.44 -1.12 12.82
C ALA A 40 27.62 -2.00 11.86
N ALA A 41 28.09 -2.14 10.62
CA ALA A 41 27.43 -3.00 9.64
C ALA A 41 27.14 -4.36 10.32
N PRO A 42 25.87 -4.79 10.41
CA PRO A 42 25.55 -6.03 11.09
C PRO A 42 26.29 -7.16 10.38
N ALA A 43 27.02 -7.95 11.15
CA ALA A 43 27.66 -9.16 10.64
C ALA A 43 26.62 -9.98 9.85
N PRO A 44 26.99 -10.60 8.71
CA PRO A 44 26.07 -11.43 7.95
C PRO A 44 25.44 -12.47 8.90
N PRO A 45 24.11 -12.67 8.85
CA PRO A 45 23.43 -13.55 9.78
C PRO A 45 24.00 -14.96 9.65
N TYR A 46 24.34 -15.58 10.77
CA TYR A 46 24.65 -17.00 10.81
C TYR A 46 23.41 -17.78 10.33
N PRO A 47 23.56 -18.83 9.50
CA PRO A 47 22.42 -19.63 9.08
C PRO A 47 21.73 -20.24 10.30
N ASP A 48 20.42 -20.07 10.41
CA ASP A 48 19.61 -20.72 11.43
C ASP A 48 19.69 -22.25 11.23
N ALA A 49 20.49 -22.93 12.05
CA ALA A 49 20.59 -24.38 12.03
C ALA A 49 19.37 -24.97 12.76
N VAL A 50 18.42 -25.51 11.99
CA VAL A 50 17.33 -26.32 12.54
C VAL A 50 17.87 -27.73 12.79
N TYR A 51 18.06 -28.09 14.07
CA TYR A 51 18.42 -29.46 14.45
C TYR A 51 17.17 -30.35 14.35
N HIS A 52 17.19 -31.31 13.42
CA HIS A 52 16.23 -32.41 13.41
C HIS A 52 16.79 -33.58 14.21
N GLU A 53 16.15 -33.93 15.33
CA GLU A 53 16.39 -35.21 15.99
C GLU A 53 15.79 -36.32 15.12
N VAL A 54 16.61 -36.88 14.23
CA VAL A 54 16.23 -38.07 13.47
C VAL A 54 16.38 -39.28 14.40
N LYS A 55 15.27 -39.96 14.70
CA LYS A 55 15.35 -41.30 15.29
C LYS A 55 15.92 -42.25 14.24
N LEU A 56 17.14 -42.69 14.47
CA LEU A 56 17.79 -43.73 13.68
C LEU A 56 17.34 -45.09 14.22
N ASP A 57 17.00 -46.01 13.33
CA ASP A 57 16.84 -47.40 13.74
C ASP A 57 18.20 -48.02 14.11
N GLY A 58 18.19 -49.23 14.68
CA GLY A 58 19.41 -49.97 15.04
C GLY A 58 20.34 -50.31 13.86
N THR A 59 20.00 -49.89 12.62
CA THR A 59 20.83 -50.01 11.42
C THR A 59 21.32 -48.66 10.88
N LEU A 60 21.20 -47.58 11.68
CA LEU A 60 21.56 -46.20 11.32
C LEU A 60 20.75 -45.65 10.13
N ARG A 61 19.56 -46.21 9.85
CA ARG A 61 18.67 -45.68 8.82
C ARG A 61 17.66 -44.72 9.45
N PRO A 62 17.41 -43.55 8.84
CA PRO A 62 16.33 -42.66 9.26
C PRO A 62 15.00 -43.40 9.21
N THR A 63 14.29 -43.51 10.33
CA THR A 63 12.92 -44.03 10.37
C THR A 63 11.97 -42.88 10.70
N GLY A 64 11.27 -42.37 9.69
CA GLY A 64 10.29 -41.30 9.85
C GLY A 64 9.46 -41.10 8.60
N ASP A 65 8.15 -41.29 8.73
CA ASP A 65 7.14 -41.03 7.70
C ASP A 65 7.08 -39.53 7.40
N GLY A 66 7.64 -39.11 6.25
CA GLY A 66 7.25 -37.90 5.51
C GLY A 66 6.90 -36.65 6.33
N GLY A 67 7.81 -36.17 7.18
CA GLY A 67 7.61 -34.93 7.92
C GLY A 67 7.47 -33.71 6.98
N VAL A 68 6.43 -32.90 7.18
CA VAL A 68 6.25 -31.62 6.48
C VAL A 68 7.25 -30.61 7.06
N ILE A 69 8.16 -30.11 6.21
CA ILE A 69 9.12 -29.07 6.58
C ILE A 69 8.42 -27.72 6.44
N PHE A 70 8.23 -27.02 7.56
CA PHE A 70 7.90 -25.60 7.54
C PHE A 70 9.19 -24.82 7.49
N ARG A 71 9.42 -24.07 6.39
CA ARG A 71 10.51 -23.09 6.35
C ARG A 71 10.19 -22.00 7.38
N THR A 72 10.91 -22.01 8.50
CA THR A 72 10.89 -20.89 9.43
C THR A 72 11.64 -19.72 8.80
N LEU A 73 11.03 -18.54 8.82
CA LEU A 73 11.70 -17.32 8.37
C LEU A 73 12.90 -17.05 9.29
N SER A 74 14.02 -16.66 8.70
CA SER A 74 15.14 -16.13 9.48
C SER A 74 14.73 -14.86 10.23
N SER A 75 15.47 -14.49 11.27
CA SER A 75 15.22 -13.23 12.00
C SER A 75 15.18 -11.99 11.09
N TRP A 76 15.98 -11.99 10.02
CA TRP A 76 15.96 -10.95 9.01
C TRP A 76 14.67 -10.95 8.19
N GLU A 77 14.26 -12.11 7.68
CA GLU A 77 13.03 -12.24 6.89
C GLU A 77 11.79 -11.90 7.73
N PHE A 78 11.75 -12.28 9.00
CA PHE A 78 10.70 -11.89 9.92
C PHE A 78 10.62 -10.36 10.09
N ARG A 79 11.78 -9.70 10.24
CA ARG A 79 11.85 -8.23 10.34
C ARG A 79 11.34 -7.54 9.08
N GLU A 80 11.73 -8.01 7.90
CA GLU A 80 11.26 -7.43 6.63
C GLU A 80 9.77 -7.67 6.39
N GLN A 81 9.27 -8.84 6.77
CA GLN A 81 7.83 -9.13 6.74
C GLN A 81 7.06 -8.20 7.69
N ALA A 82 7.52 -8.02 8.93
CA ALA A 82 6.88 -7.12 9.89
C ALA A 82 6.86 -5.65 9.41
N LYS A 83 7.91 -5.19 8.73
CA LYS A 83 7.92 -3.87 8.09
C LYS A 83 6.87 -3.76 6.99
N LEU A 84 6.80 -4.77 6.12
CA LEU A 84 5.81 -4.79 5.04
C LEU A 84 4.38 -4.78 5.59
N ASP A 85 4.11 -5.57 6.63
CA ASP A 85 2.79 -5.62 7.26
C ASP A 85 2.43 -4.28 7.93
N ALA A 86 3.40 -3.60 8.55
CA ALA A 86 3.22 -2.26 9.07
C ALA A 86 2.89 -1.24 7.95
N TYR A 87 3.56 -1.33 6.79
CA TYR A 87 3.24 -0.48 5.64
C TYR A 87 1.84 -0.76 5.09
N LYS A 88 1.45 -2.03 4.96
CA LYS A 88 0.10 -2.42 4.55
C LYS A 88 -0.94 -1.83 5.51
N HIS A 89 -0.73 -1.98 6.81
CA HIS A 89 -1.63 -1.43 7.82
C HIS A 89 -1.73 0.09 7.74
N ALA A 90 -0.61 0.80 7.58
CA ALA A 90 -0.60 2.25 7.41
C ALA A 90 -1.38 2.69 6.16
N ALA A 91 -1.25 1.97 5.05
CA ALA A 91 -2.03 2.22 3.84
C ALA A 91 -3.54 1.94 4.03
N GLU A 92 -3.91 0.92 4.79
CA GLU A 92 -5.31 0.67 5.17
C GLU A 92 -5.89 1.78 6.03
N CYS A 93 -5.14 2.25 7.03
CA CYS A 93 -5.52 3.40 7.85
C CYS A 93 -5.71 4.64 6.98
N ARG A 94 -4.77 4.92 6.07
CA ARG A 94 -4.88 6.06 5.16
C ARG A 94 -6.09 5.96 4.24
N ALA A 95 -6.41 4.77 3.75
CA ALA A 95 -7.63 4.55 2.98
C ALA A 95 -8.89 4.82 3.81
N ALA A 96 -8.92 4.41 5.08
CA ALA A 96 -10.03 4.70 5.99
C ALA A 96 -10.16 6.21 6.31
N ASP A 97 -9.04 6.91 6.49
CA ASP A 97 -9.04 8.37 6.68
C ASP A 97 -9.68 9.09 5.50
N MET A 98 -9.37 8.67 4.27
CA MET A 98 -9.97 9.24 3.06
C MET A 98 -11.48 8.92 2.92
N GLU A 99 -11.94 7.76 3.42
CA GLU A 99 -13.39 7.48 3.52
C GLU A 99 -14.08 8.48 4.45
N ASN A 100 -13.49 8.75 5.62
CA ASN A 100 -14.00 9.71 6.58
C ASN A 100 -14.02 11.14 5.97
N MET A 101 -12.96 11.55 5.29
CA MET A 101 -12.90 12.84 4.59
C MET A 101 -14.01 12.98 3.53
N ARG A 102 -14.31 11.89 2.81
CA ARG A 102 -15.44 11.85 1.86
C ARG A 102 -16.78 11.99 2.59
N ASP A 103 -16.97 11.35 3.74
CA ASP A 103 -18.22 11.44 4.50
C ASP A 103 -18.43 12.82 5.14
N GLU A 104 -17.36 13.46 5.61
CA GLU A 104 -17.37 14.87 6.04
C GLU A 104 -17.72 15.80 4.88
N MET A 105 -17.15 15.56 3.70
CA MET A 105 -17.48 16.31 2.49
C MET A 105 -18.93 16.14 2.06
N LYS A 106 -19.48 14.93 2.14
CA LYS A 106 -20.92 14.69 1.91
C LYS A 106 -21.79 15.50 2.86
N SER A 107 -21.38 15.62 4.11
CA SER A 107 -22.09 16.43 5.10
C SER A 107 -22.05 17.91 4.73
N ARG A 108 -20.90 18.44 4.27
CA ARG A 108 -20.78 19.82 3.75
C ARG A 108 -21.60 20.07 2.48
N LEU A 109 -21.70 19.06 1.61
CA LEU A 109 -22.50 19.12 0.38
C LEU A 109 -24.01 19.16 0.66
N ALA A 110 -24.47 18.68 1.82
CA ALA A 110 -25.90 18.66 2.13
C ALA A 110 -26.52 20.07 2.17
N ASP A 111 -25.73 21.08 2.51
CA ASP A 111 -26.18 22.47 2.60
C ASP A 111 -26.22 23.18 1.24
N SER A 112 -25.33 22.83 0.31
CA SER A 112 -25.17 23.50 -0.98
C SER A 112 -25.77 22.74 -2.17
N GLU A 113 -25.62 21.41 -2.19
CA GLU A 113 -26.04 20.51 -3.27
C GLU A 113 -26.69 19.24 -2.68
N PRO A 114 -27.87 19.35 -2.04
CA PRO A 114 -28.51 18.27 -1.29
C PRO A 114 -28.84 17.03 -2.16
N GLU A 115 -29.17 17.25 -3.44
CA GLU A 115 -29.41 16.16 -4.39
C GLU A 115 -28.15 15.33 -4.65
N LEU A 116 -26.97 15.97 -4.62
CA LEU A 116 -25.69 15.30 -4.81
C LEU A 116 -25.21 14.62 -3.52
N ALA A 117 -25.46 15.24 -2.36
CA ALA A 117 -25.13 14.68 -1.05
C ALA A 117 -25.86 13.36 -0.76
N THR A 118 -27.11 13.23 -1.22
CA THR A 118 -27.93 12.03 -1.04
C THR A 118 -27.55 10.88 -1.99
N LYS A 119 -26.80 11.16 -3.07
CA LYS A 119 -26.37 10.12 -4.00
C LYS A 119 -25.31 9.19 -3.38
N PRO A 120 -25.36 7.88 -3.70
CA PRO A 120 -24.32 6.96 -3.30
C PRO A 120 -23.11 7.14 -4.24
N PHE A 121 -22.07 7.83 -3.76
CA PHE A 121 -20.79 7.95 -4.47
C PHE A 121 -19.61 7.63 -3.55
N GLY A 122 -18.55 7.12 -4.17
CA GLY A 122 -17.23 6.96 -3.59
C GLY A 122 -16.20 7.69 -4.45
N PHE A 123 -14.96 7.24 -4.39
CA PHE A 123 -13.87 7.81 -5.16
C PHE A 123 -12.89 6.72 -5.57
N SER A 124 -12.06 7.08 -6.55
CA SER A 124 -10.90 6.33 -6.99
C SER A 124 -9.72 7.30 -7.08
N ILE A 125 -8.52 6.79 -6.96
CA ILE A 125 -7.28 7.55 -6.98
C ILE A 125 -6.43 6.95 -8.08
N ASP A 126 -6.01 7.79 -9.02
CA ASP A 126 -5.09 7.37 -10.07
C ASP A 126 -3.64 7.40 -9.62
N GLU A 127 -2.76 6.96 -10.51
CA GLU A 127 -1.33 6.84 -10.26
C GLU A 127 -0.63 8.18 -9.96
N THR A 128 -1.27 9.32 -10.24
CA THR A 128 -0.77 10.66 -9.91
C THR A 128 -1.26 11.17 -8.55
N GLY A 129 -2.17 10.44 -7.92
CA GLY A 129 -2.87 10.87 -6.71
C GLY A 129 -4.10 11.74 -6.97
N LEU A 130 -4.58 11.83 -8.22
CA LEU A 130 -5.78 12.58 -8.55
C LEU A 130 -7.03 11.80 -8.14
N ILE A 131 -7.94 12.48 -7.44
CA ILE A 131 -9.17 11.86 -6.92
C ILE A 131 -10.29 12.00 -7.97
N LYS A 132 -10.84 10.86 -8.40
CA LYS A 132 -11.94 10.77 -9.36
C LYS A 132 -13.19 10.22 -8.67
N PRO A 133 -14.33 10.93 -8.69
CA PRO A 133 -15.57 10.45 -8.09
C PRO A 133 -16.14 9.26 -8.87
N VAL A 134 -16.66 8.27 -8.14
CA VAL A 134 -17.25 7.05 -8.71
C VAL A 134 -18.65 6.88 -8.15
N GLY A 135 -19.63 6.63 -9.02
CA GLY A 135 -20.99 6.31 -8.59
C GLY A 135 -21.07 4.89 -8.03
N LEU A 136 -21.72 4.72 -6.88
CA LEU A 136 -21.91 3.43 -6.23
C LEU A 136 -23.31 2.91 -6.51
N GLY A 137 -23.47 2.15 -7.60
CA GLY A 137 -24.78 1.65 -8.02
C GLY A 137 -25.69 2.69 -8.66
N CYS A 138 -25.17 3.89 -8.95
CA CYS A 138 -25.83 4.91 -9.76
C CYS A 138 -24.84 5.55 -10.73
N GLU A 139 -25.33 6.05 -11.87
CA GLU A 139 -24.50 6.87 -12.75
C GLU A 139 -24.49 8.32 -12.26
N LEU A 140 -23.27 8.85 -12.05
CA LEU A 140 -23.05 10.27 -11.86
C LEU A 140 -23.01 10.96 -13.22
N THR A 141 -23.75 12.05 -13.38
CA THR A 141 -23.68 12.85 -14.61
C THR A 141 -22.31 13.52 -14.73
N GLN A 142 -21.93 13.95 -15.94
CA GLN A 142 -20.64 14.61 -16.14
C GLN A 142 -20.51 15.89 -15.30
N ARG A 143 -21.62 16.63 -15.13
CA ARG A 143 -21.64 17.83 -14.28
C ARG A 143 -21.35 17.46 -12.82
N GLU A 144 -21.97 16.41 -12.31
CA GLU A 144 -21.78 15.93 -10.93
C GLU A 144 -20.36 15.43 -10.70
N LYS A 145 -19.81 14.67 -11.66
CA LYS A 145 -18.40 14.23 -11.62
C LYS A 145 -17.45 15.42 -11.55
N ASN A 146 -17.71 16.47 -12.33
CA ASN A 146 -16.85 17.66 -12.33
C ASN A 146 -16.94 18.41 -10.99
N ILE A 147 -18.14 18.60 -10.43
CA ILE A 147 -18.33 19.25 -9.12
C ILE A 147 -17.62 18.47 -8.01
N LEU A 148 -17.86 17.16 -7.93
CA LEU A 148 -17.25 16.30 -6.91
C LEU A 148 -15.73 16.23 -7.07
N SER A 149 -15.23 16.13 -8.31
CA SER A 149 -13.79 16.11 -8.57
C SER A 149 -13.14 17.43 -8.17
N SER A 150 -13.75 18.58 -8.46
CA SER A 150 -13.25 19.89 -8.01
C SER A 150 -13.18 19.93 -6.48
N LEU A 151 -14.28 19.59 -5.81
CA LEU A 151 -14.37 19.63 -4.36
C LEU A 151 -13.36 18.71 -3.66
N MET A 152 -13.16 17.50 -4.20
CA MET A 152 -12.19 16.54 -3.66
C MET A 152 -10.73 16.98 -3.85
N ASN A 153 -10.40 17.59 -4.98
CA ASN A 153 -9.02 17.96 -5.29
C ASN A 153 -8.65 19.38 -4.83
N GLU A 154 -9.62 20.25 -4.57
CA GLU A 154 -9.43 21.55 -3.90
C GLU A 154 -9.19 21.40 -2.39
N ASP A 155 -9.70 20.33 -1.78
CA ASP A 155 -9.42 20.00 -0.38
C ASP A 155 -7.96 19.54 -0.23
N GLU A 156 -7.12 20.42 0.34
CA GLU A 156 -5.69 20.17 0.49
C GLU A 156 -5.39 18.92 1.31
N ALA A 157 -6.16 18.66 2.37
CA ALA A 157 -5.96 17.51 3.24
C ALA A 157 -6.27 16.21 2.49
N PHE A 158 -7.36 16.20 1.72
CA PHE A 158 -7.73 15.04 0.92
C PHE A 158 -6.69 14.78 -0.19
N ARG A 159 -6.27 15.82 -0.91
CA ARG A 159 -5.22 15.70 -1.93
C ARG A 159 -3.90 15.18 -1.36
N CYS A 160 -3.47 15.71 -0.21
CA CYS A 160 -2.28 15.22 0.48
C CYS A 160 -2.42 13.75 0.89
N ALA A 161 -3.57 13.36 1.45
CA ALA A 161 -3.84 11.98 1.82
C ALA A 161 -3.80 11.03 0.60
N ALA A 162 -4.35 11.45 -0.54
CA ALA A 162 -4.31 10.67 -1.78
C ALA A 162 -2.89 10.50 -2.33
N GLN A 163 -2.06 11.55 -2.27
CA GLN A 163 -0.66 11.47 -2.68
C GLN A 163 0.18 10.58 -1.75
N GLU A 164 -0.02 10.69 -0.43
CA GLU A 164 0.62 9.82 0.55
C GLU A 164 0.22 8.36 0.35
N TYR A 165 -1.06 8.13 0.07
CA TYR A 165 -1.59 6.81 -0.25
C TYR A 165 -0.88 6.17 -1.45
N ILE A 166 -0.75 6.90 -2.57
CA ILE A 166 -0.04 6.40 -3.75
C ILE A 166 1.44 6.10 -3.43
N LYS A 167 2.11 6.95 -2.66
CA LYS A 167 3.50 6.70 -2.21
C LYS A 167 3.61 5.42 -1.39
N MET A 168 2.66 5.17 -0.48
CA MET A 168 2.62 3.94 0.30
C MET A 168 2.40 2.72 -0.60
N LEU A 169 1.47 2.79 -1.56
CA LEU A 169 1.22 1.70 -2.50
C LEU A 169 2.45 1.35 -3.34
N ALA A 170 3.20 2.35 -3.83
CA ALA A 170 4.45 2.12 -4.55
C ALA A 170 5.50 1.37 -3.71
N GLY A 171 5.56 1.64 -2.40
CA GLY A 171 6.42 0.93 -1.45
C GLY A 171 6.00 -0.51 -1.16
N ILE A 172 4.72 -0.85 -1.36
CA ILE A 172 4.14 -2.17 -1.05
C ILE A 172 4.10 -3.08 -2.28
N VAL A 173 3.73 -2.56 -3.46
CA VAL A 173 3.30 -3.38 -4.61
C VAL A 173 4.35 -4.37 -5.11
N HIS A 174 5.64 -3.99 -5.03
CA HIS A 174 6.75 -4.86 -5.45
C HIS A 174 7.17 -5.87 -4.38
N ARG A 175 6.60 -5.78 -3.19
CA ARG A 175 6.97 -6.56 -2.00
C ARG A 175 5.84 -7.45 -1.51
N SER A 176 4.61 -7.27 -2.00
CA SER A 176 3.43 -8.05 -1.64
C SER A 176 2.97 -8.96 -2.78
N LEU A 177 2.54 -10.17 -2.45
CA LEU A 177 1.92 -11.10 -3.42
C LEU A 177 0.55 -10.61 -3.90
N GLU A 178 -0.18 -9.89 -3.04
CA GLU A 178 -1.54 -9.40 -3.31
C GLU A 178 -1.54 -8.19 -4.27
N GLY A 179 -0.43 -7.45 -4.34
CA GLY A 179 -0.28 -6.26 -5.17
C GLY A 179 -1.41 -5.25 -4.95
N LEU A 180 -1.90 -4.65 -6.05
CA LEU A 180 -2.97 -3.64 -6.01
C LEU A 180 -4.38 -4.26 -5.89
N GLY A 181 -4.50 -5.59 -5.80
CA GLY A 181 -5.78 -6.26 -5.58
C GLY A 181 -6.18 -6.36 -4.09
N ALA A 182 -5.31 -5.91 -3.18
CA ALA A 182 -5.52 -6.02 -1.75
C ALA A 182 -6.43 -4.92 -1.18
N LYS A 183 -6.91 -5.13 0.05
CA LYS A 183 -7.76 -4.18 0.78
C LYS A 183 -7.10 -2.81 1.00
N TYR A 184 -5.78 -2.77 1.20
CA TYR A 184 -5.02 -1.53 1.30
C TYR A 184 -5.00 -0.74 0.00
N ALA A 185 -5.21 -1.37 -1.16
CA ALA A 185 -5.21 -0.74 -2.48
C ALA A 185 -6.62 -0.45 -3.02
N ARG A 186 -7.68 -0.55 -2.19
CA ARG A 186 -9.09 -0.54 -2.62
C ARG A 186 -9.54 0.69 -3.42
N PHE A 187 -8.85 1.82 -3.30
CA PHE A 187 -9.17 3.05 -4.04
C PHE A 187 -8.29 3.27 -5.26
N PHE A 188 -7.25 2.47 -5.46
CA PHE A 188 -6.39 2.62 -6.61
C PHE A 188 -7.11 2.20 -7.89
N SER A 189 -7.13 3.08 -8.88
CA SER A 189 -7.65 2.79 -10.21
C SER A 189 -6.75 3.46 -11.26
N PRO A 190 -6.01 2.70 -12.08
CA PRO A 190 -5.14 3.28 -13.09
C PRO A 190 -5.95 4.09 -14.10
N ALA A 191 -5.42 5.25 -14.51
CA ALA A 191 -6.06 6.15 -15.46
C ALA A 191 -6.28 5.53 -16.86
#